data_AF-A0A419IXI0-F1
#
_entry.id   AF-A0A419IXI0-F1
#
_cell.length_a   1.000
_cell.length_b   1.000
_cell.length_c   1.000
_cell.angle_alpha   90.00
_cell.angle_beta   90.00
_cell.angle_gamma   90.00
#
_symmetry.space_group_name_H-M   'P 1'
#
loop_
_entity.id
_entity.type
_entity.pdbx_description
1 polymer ?
#
loop_
_entity_poly.entity_id
_entity_poly.type
_entity_poly.pdbx_seq_one_letter_code
_entity_poly.pdbx_strand_id
1 'polypeptide(L)'
;MHEDRTHITELSQQFEQRKPFLSHQLNEMFAIQKALFGDRFGGLSHEKERQFAWAKAFVQKFILVRADRANDINKSELYQARELAAALFGSENHHFVLGCMDGRNIPAVVMSHPAHVGGTARTQGGEFFGISDGIGADVRIQPDSYLVGRVQALLRNKRGEKIFYSLDSHKGCAARGLASKVKGMVYDGGLRDDILRKIQIARGLNKIRQDLDQQEVVAEIYPQFFSFDPHDGSMTMGLEMHLDTDTVGKKGFTPEVLEQLSKEGKIVTTWDFLFDPQVQSILEQQVQPVDFRNQYAESMLSNWTAITNLYAGGNGEVFQRIYDSLYQAYQNSGWQVGEAEDLENKVISENGLIHKAKIMLKNIVTRWSIAQDHHVWPFDVHNEQAIVLTEGGYGPFTEISVFSIFSKEDNDLLMDDTRLALGLVRDFRRRGAETQGAEGISDPLGMLEGDEFIEAPILIMNKAIMRNIPDEAWEHLQNIDLTSLLTSIDWDDFKLREWTRADVEKHLRDGNGNLASTHYDIAVSYIDGVYELFDRMRHMMLVDNQFREMLIHGNIMVMNLMVDADRRARILLPLTV
;
A
#
# COMPACT_ATOMS: atom_id res chain seq x y z
N MET A 1 13.45 25.05 -20.97
CA MET A 1 13.00 26.28 -20.28
C MET A 1 11.72 26.90 -20.84
N HIS A 2 11.58 27.20 -22.15
CA HIS A 2 10.35 27.85 -22.65
C HIS A 2 9.16 26.87 -22.78
N GLU A 3 9.42 25.60 -23.12
CA GLU A 3 8.42 24.53 -23.19
C GLU A 3 7.95 24.08 -21.79
N ASP A 4 8.86 23.99 -20.81
CA ASP A 4 8.53 23.55 -19.44
C ASP A 4 7.56 24.51 -18.72
N ARG A 5 7.68 25.82 -18.98
CA ARG A 5 6.78 26.84 -18.38
C ARG A 5 5.34 26.76 -18.90
N THR A 6 5.16 26.34 -20.15
CA THR A 6 3.83 26.17 -20.75
C THR A 6 3.08 25.04 -20.07
N HIS A 7 3.75 23.90 -19.87
CA HIS A 7 3.15 22.72 -19.23
C HIS A 7 2.72 22.97 -17.77
N ILE A 8 3.52 23.69 -16.96
CA ILE A 8 3.14 24.01 -15.57
C ILE A 8 1.96 24.99 -15.50
N THR A 9 1.89 25.94 -16.45
CA THR A 9 0.77 26.87 -16.55
C THR A 9 -0.51 26.12 -16.90
N GLU A 10 -0.44 25.20 -17.87
CA GLU A 10 -1.56 24.33 -18.25
C GLU A 10 -2.01 23.44 -17.10
N LEU A 11 -1.08 22.83 -16.36
CA LEU A 11 -1.38 22.04 -15.17
C LEU A 11 -2.12 22.86 -14.11
N SER A 12 -1.67 24.08 -13.84
CA SER A 12 -2.30 24.98 -12.87
C SER A 12 -3.73 25.36 -13.30
N GLN A 13 -3.92 25.70 -14.58
CA GLN A 13 -5.23 26.01 -15.14
C GLN A 13 -6.16 24.79 -15.09
N GLN A 14 -5.65 23.61 -15.46
CA GLN A 14 -6.40 22.36 -15.38
C GLN A 14 -6.81 22.05 -13.93
N PHE A 15 -5.92 22.26 -12.97
CA PHE A 15 -6.21 22.07 -11.55
C PHE A 15 -7.30 23.03 -11.05
N GLU A 16 -7.19 24.32 -11.39
CA GLU A 16 -8.17 25.34 -11.01
C GLU A 16 -9.56 25.04 -11.61
N GLN A 17 -9.62 24.60 -12.86
CA GLN A 17 -10.88 24.24 -13.52
C GLN A 17 -11.51 22.99 -12.90
N ARG A 18 -10.71 21.95 -12.62
CA ARG A 18 -11.21 20.64 -12.16
C ARG A 18 -11.43 20.59 -10.65
N LYS A 19 -10.71 21.42 -9.89
CA LYS A 19 -10.65 21.42 -8.42
C LYS A 19 -10.56 22.87 -7.86
N PRO A 20 -11.51 23.76 -8.19
CA PRO A 20 -11.43 25.18 -7.84
C PRO A 20 -11.27 25.42 -6.33
N PHE A 21 -12.03 24.68 -5.51
CA PHE A 21 -11.95 24.77 -4.06
C PHE A 21 -10.56 24.38 -3.52
N LEU A 22 -10.02 23.22 -3.95
CA LEU A 22 -8.69 22.81 -3.53
C LEU A 22 -7.59 23.73 -4.08
N SER A 23 -7.79 24.34 -5.26
CA SER A 23 -6.88 25.34 -5.81
C SER A 23 -6.77 26.55 -4.89
N HIS A 24 -7.89 27.06 -4.41
CA HIS A 24 -7.92 28.15 -3.44
C HIS A 24 -7.18 27.78 -2.14
N GLN A 25 -7.53 26.65 -1.51
CA GLN A 25 -6.88 26.20 -0.28
C GLN A 25 -5.38 25.96 -0.45
N LEU A 26 -4.97 25.37 -1.56
CA LEU A 26 -3.56 25.12 -1.87
C LEU A 26 -2.79 26.45 -2.01
N ASN A 27 -3.38 27.45 -2.67
CA ASN A 27 -2.77 28.77 -2.81
C ASN A 27 -2.58 29.45 -1.45
N GLU A 28 -3.58 29.39 -0.58
CA GLU A 28 -3.50 29.93 0.78
C GLU A 28 -2.44 29.22 1.60
N MET A 29 -2.44 27.88 1.63
CA MET A 29 -1.45 27.09 2.35
C MET A 29 -0.02 27.42 1.92
N PHE A 30 0.25 27.46 0.61
CA PHE A 30 1.58 27.77 0.11
C PHE A 30 1.98 29.23 0.38
N ALA A 31 1.04 30.17 0.38
CA ALA A 31 1.31 31.56 0.75
C ALA A 31 1.73 31.66 2.22
N ILE A 32 1.03 30.96 3.12
CA ILE A 32 1.34 30.90 4.55
C ILE A 32 2.72 30.26 4.77
N GLN A 33 2.96 29.07 4.21
CA GLN A 33 4.25 28.38 4.34
C GLN A 33 5.41 29.21 3.79
N LYS A 34 5.22 29.89 2.64
CA LYS A 34 6.23 30.76 2.05
C LYS A 34 6.57 31.93 2.97
N ALA A 35 5.55 32.55 3.58
CA ALA A 35 5.74 33.65 4.53
C ALA A 35 6.48 33.20 5.78
N LEU A 36 6.03 32.12 6.43
CA LEU A 36 6.67 31.57 7.64
C LEU A 36 8.14 31.19 7.40
N PHE A 37 8.43 30.55 6.26
CA PHE A 37 9.79 30.18 5.91
C PHE A 37 10.65 31.42 5.60
N GLY A 38 10.11 32.39 4.87
CA GLY A 38 10.79 33.65 4.58
C GLY A 38 11.14 34.43 5.84
N ASP A 39 10.21 34.54 6.79
CA ASP A 39 10.42 35.24 8.06
C ASP A 39 11.51 34.56 8.91
N ARG A 40 11.53 33.22 8.94
CA ARG A 40 12.52 32.44 9.72
C ARG A 40 13.95 32.59 9.20
N PHE A 41 14.14 32.68 7.87
CA PHE A 41 15.47 32.68 7.25
C PHE A 41 15.90 34.05 6.68
N GLY A 42 15.14 35.12 6.94
CA GLY A 42 15.47 36.47 6.47
C GLY A 42 15.28 36.66 4.97
N GLY A 43 14.33 35.93 4.38
CA GLY A 43 14.03 35.89 2.95
C GLY A 43 14.18 34.48 2.36
N LEU A 44 13.73 34.32 1.11
CA LEU A 44 13.89 33.08 0.35
C LEU A 44 14.98 33.24 -0.70
N SER A 45 15.90 32.28 -0.77
CA SER A 45 16.81 32.18 -1.91
C SER A 45 16.01 31.86 -3.18
N HIS A 46 16.56 32.22 -4.35
CA HIS A 46 15.92 31.92 -5.64
C HIS A 46 15.65 30.41 -5.81
N GLU A 47 16.58 29.58 -5.34
CA GLU A 47 16.43 28.13 -5.34
C GLU A 47 15.25 27.67 -4.47
N LYS A 48 15.11 28.21 -3.25
CA LYS A 48 13.99 27.88 -2.38
C LYS A 48 12.66 28.32 -2.97
N GLU A 49 12.61 29.47 -3.65
CA GLU A 49 11.41 29.89 -4.38
C GLU A 49 11.02 28.90 -5.49
N ARG A 50 12.00 28.37 -6.24
CA ARG A 50 11.76 27.34 -7.25
C ARG A 50 11.30 26.02 -6.64
N GLN A 51 11.90 25.60 -5.53
CA GLN A 51 11.48 24.41 -4.78
C GLN A 51 10.03 24.53 -4.27
N PHE A 52 9.61 25.71 -3.78
CA PHE A 52 8.21 25.96 -3.40
C PHE A 52 7.26 25.92 -4.60
N ALA A 53 7.65 26.53 -5.73
CA ALA A 53 6.85 26.48 -6.96
C ALA A 53 6.71 25.04 -7.49
N TRP A 54 7.80 24.27 -7.46
CA TRP A 54 7.80 22.84 -7.80
C TRP A 54 6.88 22.05 -6.87
N ALA A 55 7.02 22.22 -5.54
CA ALA A 55 6.20 21.50 -4.56
C ALA A 55 4.70 21.76 -4.79
N LYS A 56 4.32 23.01 -5.06
CA LYS A 56 2.93 23.36 -5.37
C LYS A 56 2.44 22.65 -6.62
N ALA A 57 3.19 22.73 -7.73
CA ALA A 57 2.84 22.07 -8.98
C ALA A 57 2.78 20.53 -8.81
N PHE A 58 3.67 19.96 -8.00
CA PHE A 58 3.66 18.53 -7.69
C PHE A 58 2.39 18.13 -6.95
N VAL A 59 1.98 18.91 -5.94
CA VAL A 59 0.74 18.66 -5.19
C VAL A 59 -0.49 18.72 -6.12
N GLN A 60 -0.55 19.70 -7.03
CA GLN A 60 -1.61 19.80 -8.03
C GLN A 60 -1.67 18.53 -8.88
N LYS A 61 -0.54 18.13 -9.47
CA LYS A 61 -0.43 16.91 -10.29
C LYS A 61 -0.82 15.67 -9.50
N PHE A 62 -0.33 15.53 -8.27
CA PHE A 62 -0.66 14.43 -7.37
C PHE A 62 -2.17 14.32 -7.15
N ILE A 63 -2.83 15.43 -6.80
CA ILE A 63 -4.28 15.44 -6.54
C ILE A 63 -5.06 15.07 -7.80
N LEU A 64 -4.68 15.57 -8.98
CA LEU A 64 -5.35 15.23 -10.24
C LEU A 64 -5.25 13.74 -10.56
N VAL A 65 -4.03 13.17 -10.51
CA VAL A 65 -3.81 11.74 -10.77
C VAL A 65 -4.61 10.87 -9.81
N ARG A 66 -4.73 11.25 -8.53
CA ARG A 66 -5.55 10.52 -7.57
C ARG A 66 -7.05 10.71 -7.80
N ALA A 67 -7.49 11.88 -8.26
CA ALA A 67 -8.87 12.12 -8.64
C ALA A 67 -9.26 11.27 -9.87
N ASP A 68 -8.36 11.13 -10.85
CA ASP A 68 -8.57 10.29 -12.03
C ASP A 68 -8.72 8.81 -11.64
N ARG A 69 -7.85 8.29 -10.76
CA ARG A 69 -8.03 6.94 -10.22
C ARG A 69 -9.34 6.78 -9.44
N ALA A 70 -9.75 7.76 -8.65
CA ALA A 70 -11.03 7.71 -7.94
C ALA A 70 -12.24 7.69 -8.91
N ASN A 71 -12.11 8.30 -10.09
CA ASN A 71 -13.13 8.21 -11.14
C ASN A 71 -13.14 6.81 -11.76
N ASP A 72 -11.97 6.20 -12.02
CA ASP A 72 -11.90 4.82 -12.53
C ASP A 72 -12.55 3.81 -11.58
N ILE A 73 -12.45 4.05 -10.27
CA ILE A 73 -13.04 3.17 -9.24
C ILE A 73 -14.56 3.06 -9.36
N ASN A 74 -15.18 4.06 -9.98
CA ASN A 74 -16.62 4.19 -10.16
C ASN A 74 -17.08 3.88 -11.60
N LYS A 75 -16.19 3.39 -12.47
CA LYS A 75 -16.55 2.95 -13.83
C LYS A 75 -17.25 1.58 -13.82
N SER A 76 -18.16 1.37 -14.77
CA SER A 76 -18.91 0.12 -14.99
C SER A 76 -18.02 -1.11 -15.12
N GLU A 77 -16.88 -0.95 -15.77
CA GLU A 77 -15.91 -1.99 -16.07
C GLU A 77 -15.32 -2.55 -14.77
N LEU A 78 -15.03 -1.68 -13.81
CA LEU A 78 -14.54 -2.12 -12.52
C LEU A 78 -15.64 -2.80 -11.71
N TYR A 79 -16.90 -2.34 -11.78
CA TYR A 79 -18.02 -3.06 -11.15
C TYR A 79 -18.15 -4.49 -11.68
N GLN A 80 -18.08 -4.68 -13.00
CA GLN A 80 -18.10 -6.01 -13.61
C GLN A 80 -16.90 -6.86 -13.17
N ALA A 81 -15.69 -6.28 -13.11
CA ALA A 81 -14.51 -6.96 -12.60
C ALA A 81 -14.69 -7.43 -11.14
N ARG A 82 -15.36 -6.64 -10.29
CA ARG A 82 -15.68 -7.02 -8.91
C ARG A 82 -16.68 -8.17 -8.84
N GLU A 83 -17.68 -8.18 -9.71
CA GLU A 83 -18.66 -9.29 -9.79
C GLU A 83 -17.98 -10.59 -10.21
N LEU A 84 -17.11 -10.54 -11.23
CA LEU A 84 -16.29 -11.69 -11.65
C LEU A 84 -15.38 -12.17 -10.52
N ALA A 85 -14.76 -11.25 -9.78
CA ALA A 85 -13.94 -11.59 -8.63
C ALA A 85 -14.74 -12.26 -7.51
N ALA A 86 -15.89 -11.70 -7.15
CA ALA A 86 -16.79 -12.27 -6.15
C ALA A 86 -17.29 -13.67 -6.57
N ALA A 87 -17.61 -13.86 -7.85
CA ALA A 87 -18.01 -15.16 -8.39
C ALA A 87 -16.87 -16.20 -8.35
N LEU A 88 -15.63 -15.79 -8.67
CA LEU A 88 -14.46 -16.67 -8.62
C LEU A 88 -14.22 -17.21 -7.20
N PHE A 89 -14.30 -16.35 -6.19
CA PHE A 89 -14.07 -16.76 -4.81
C PHE A 89 -15.30 -17.47 -4.23
N GLY A 90 -16.51 -17.05 -4.59
CA GLY A 90 -17.77 -17.52 -4.01
C GLY A 90 -18.30 -16.55 -2.96
N SER A 91 -19.63 -16.50 -2.78
CA SER A 91 -20.30 -15.51 -1.92
C SER A 91 -19.92 -15.60 -0.44
N GLU A 92 -19.44 -16.76 0.01
CA GLU A 92 -19.04 -17.05 1.39
C GLU A 92 -17.52 -17.05 1.58
N ASN A 93 -16.75 -16.61 0.57
CA ASN A 93 -15.29 -16.62 0.61
C ASN A 93 -14.74 -15.21 0.40
N HIS A 94 -13.84 -14.78 1.30
CA HIS A 94 -13.23 -13.45 1.26
C HIS A 94 -11.73 -13.54 1.09
N HIS A 95 -11.18 -12.73 0.19
CA HIS A 95 -9.74 -12.67 -0.06
C HIS A 95 -9.13 -11.40 0.52
N PHE A 96 -8.25 -11.53 1.50
CA PHE A 96 -7.46 -10.43 2.06
C PHE A 96 -5.98 -10.64 1.79
N VAL A 97 -5.23 -9.53 1.73
CA VAL A 97 -3.80 -9.54 1.44
C VAL A 97 -3.06 -8.66 2.44
N LEU A 98 -2.02 -9.20 3.05
CA LEU A 98 -1.01 -8.44 3.77
C LEU A 98 0.28 -8.46 2.96
N GLY A 99 0.65 -7.29 2.43
CA GLY A 99 1.83 -7.12 1.58
C GLY A 99 2.73 -5.99 2.05
N CYS A 100 3.89 -5.86 1.41
CA CYS A 100 4.83 -4.79 1.72
C CYS A 100 4.38 -3.44 1.13
N MET A 101 4.80 -2.35 1.77
CA MET A 101 4.71 -0.98 1.22
C MET A 101 5.61 -0.73 0.00
N ASP A 102 6.53 -1.65 -0.33
CA ASP A 102 7.39 -1.59 -1.52
C ASP A 102 6.56 -1.29 -2.78
N GLY A 103 6.80 -0.17 -3.47
CA GLY A 103 5.95 0.25 -4.60
C GLY A 103 6.10 -0.59 -5.87
N ARG A 104 6.98 -1.60 -5.87
CA ARG A 104 7.03 -2.65 -6.90
C ARG A 104 6.03 -3.78 -6.61
N ASN A 105 5.58 -3.88 -5.35
CA ASN A 105 4.66 -4.91 -4.85
C ASN A 105 3.23 -4.37 -4.69
N ILE A 106 2.63 -3.94 -5.79
CA ILE A 106 1.28 -3.36 -5.82
C ILE A 106 0.25 -4.46 -6.12
N PRO A 107 -0.80 -4.68 -5.29
CA PRO A 107 -1.75 -5.79 -5.46
C PRO A 107 -2.40 -5.89 -6.85
N ALA A 108 -2.70 -4.74 -7.47
CA ALA A 108 -3.22 -4.69 -8.84
C ALA A 108 -2.23 -5.24 -9.87
N VAL A 109 -0.94 -4.97 -9.70
CA VAL A 109 0.14 -5.41 -10.60
C VAL A 109 0.58 -6.85 -10.29
N VAL A 110 0.48 -7.26 -9.02
CA VAL A 110 0.84 -8.63 -8.59
C VAL A 110 -0.20 -9.65 -9.06
N MET A 111 -1.50 -9.32 -8.96
CA MET A 111 -2.56 -10.30 -9.14
C MET A 111 -3.92 -9.68 -9.51
N SER A 112 -3.94 -8.53 -10.20
CA SER A 112 -5.17 -7.86 -10.64
C SER A 112 -6.21 -7.69 -9.52
N HIS A 113 -5.77 -7.43 -8.28
CA HIS A 113 -6.68 -7.29 -7.14
C HIS A 113 -7.54 -6.01 -7.30
N PRO A 114 -8.86 -6.13 -7.48
CA PRO A 114 -9.71 -4.98 -7.77
C PRO A 114 -10.02 -4.20 -6.49
N ALA A 115 -10.19 -2.88 -6.63
CA ALA A 115 -10.62 -2.04 -5.51
C ALA A 115 -11.97 -2.52 -4.95
N HIS A 116 -12.15 -2.40 -3.64
CA HIS A 116 -13.38 -2.76 -2.90
C HIS A 116 -13.77 -4.26 -2.88
N VAL A 117 -12.90 -5.17 -3.35
CA VAL A 117 -13.09 -6.63 -3.15
C VAL A 117 -12.10 -7.11 -2.11
N GLY A 118 -12.62 -7.62 -0.99
CA GLY A 118 -11.79 -8.02 0.14
C GLY A 118 -11.05 -6.82 0.75
N GLY A 119 -9.76 -7.00 1.07
CA GLY A 119 -8.96 -5.90 1.59
C GLY A 119 -7.45 -6.15 1.49
N THR A 120 -6.69 -5.08 1.25
CA THR A 120 -5.24 -5.12 1.29
C THR A 120 -4.74 -4.23 2.43
N ALA A 121 -3.94 -4.79 3.34
CA ALA A 121 -3.08 -4.04 4.25
C ALA A 121 -1.66 -4.02 3.67
N ARG A 122 -1.04 -2.84 3.63
CA ARG A 122 0.34 -2.67 3.17
C ARG A 122 1.14 -2.01 4.27
N THR A 123 2.10 -2.74 4.81
CA THR A 123 2.95 -2.34 5.94
C THR A 123 4.41 -2.58 5.59
N GLN A 124 5.33 -2.04 6.38
CA GLN A 124 6.75 -2.32 6.20
C GLN A 124 7.02 -3.83 6.29
N GLY A 125 7.62 -4.40 5.24
CA GLY A 125 7.89 -5.85 5.16
C GLY A 125 6.64 -6.74 5.28
N GLY A 126 5.43 -6.21 5.04
CA GLY A 126 4.18 -6.96 5.25
C GLY A 126 4.01 -7.42 6.70
N GLU A 127 4.43 -6.60 7.65
CA GLU A 127 4.33 -6.87 9.09
C GLU A 127 2.88 -6.74 9.62
N PHE A 128 2.57 -7.53 10.65
CA PHE A 128 1.35 -7.45 11.44
C PHE A 128 1.73 -7.06 12.88
N PHE A 129 1.67 -5.77 13.20
CA PHE A 129 2.28 -5.19 14.40
C PHE A 129 1.70 -5.71 15.73
N GLY A 130 0.43 -6.12 15.76
CA GLY A 130 -0.20 -6.67 16.96
C GLY A 130 0.09 -8.15 17.24
N ILE A 131 0.93 -8.83 16.45
CA ILE A 131 1.37 -10.20 16.68
C ILE A 131 2.88 -10.18 16.90
N SER A 132 3.38 -10.74 17.98
CA SER A 132 4.82 -10.82 18.26
C SER A 132 5.23 -12.21 18.71
N ASP A 133 6.53 -12.49 18.66
CA ASP A 133 7.07 -13.79 19.06
C ASP A 133 6.86 -14.02 20.57
N GLY A 134 6.33 -15.19 20.91
CA GLY A 134 6.22 -15.69 22.28
C GLY A 134 7.42 -16.56 22.67
N ILE A 135 7.25 -17.38 23.70
CA ILE A 135 8.26 -18.37 24.09
C ILE A 135 8.08 -19.62 23.23
N GLY A 136 9.13 -20.02 22.50
CA GLY A 136 9.09 -21.19 21.63
C GLY A 136 8.25 -20.96 20.37
N ALA A 137 7.23 -21.79 20.16
CA ALA A 137 6.30 -21.67 19.03
C ALA A 137 5.07 -20.79 19.33
N ASP A 138 4.93 -20.30 20.57
CA ASP A 138 3.81 -19.45 20.96
C ASP A 138 3.94 -18.03 20.37
N VAL A 139 2.80 -17.36 20.26
CA VAL A 139 2.67 -15.99 19.75
C VAL A 139 1.92 -15.12 20.76
N ARG A 140 2.40 -13.89 20.93
CA ARG A 140 1.77 -12.87 21.77
C ARG A 140 0.90 -11.97 20.91
N ILE A 141 -0.36 -11.81 21.32
CA ILE A 141 -1.32 -10.92 20.67
C ILE A 141 -1.45 -9.67 21.52
N GLN A 142 -1.32 -8.49 20.90
CA GLN A 142 -1.56 -7.18 21.52
C GLN A 142 -3.01 -6.77 21.25
N PRO A 143 -3.92 -6.84 22.24
CA PRO A 143 -5.36 -6.63 22.00
C PRO A 143 -5.73 -5.20 21.58
N ASP A 144 -4.88 -4.24 21.88
CA ASP A 144 -5.01 -2.81 21.58
C ASP A 144 -4.48 -2.43 20.18
N SER A 145 -3.81 -3.34 19.47
CA SER A 145 -3.40 -3.11 18.08
C SER A 145 -4.60 -2.93 17.16
N TYR A 146 -4.54 -1.91 16.30
CA TYR A 146 -5.58 -1.63 15.32
C TYR A 146 -5.82 -2.83 14.40
N LEU A 147 -4.77 -3.42 13.83
CA LEU A 147 -4.90 -4.59 12.96
C LEU A 147 -5.54 -5.80 13.66
N VAL A 148 -5.22 -6.04 14.95
CA VAL A 148 -5.88 -7.11 15.74
C VAL A 148 -7.37 -6.82 15.86
N GLY A 149 -7.76 -5.61 16.26
CA GLY A 149 -9.16 -5.22 16.37
C GLY A 149 -9.91 -5.34 15.03
N ARG A 150 -9.26 -5.00 13.90
CA ARG A 150 -9.83 -5.16 12.55
C ARG A 150 -10.03 -6.62 12.17
N VAL A 151 -9.08 -7.51 12.47
CA VAL A 151 -9.23 -8.95 12.22
C VAL A 151 -10.34 -9.55 13.09
N GLN A 152 -10.42 -9.20 14.37
CA GLN A 152 -11.51 -9.65 15.24
C GLN A 152 -12.88 -9.19 14.73
N ALA A 153 -13.01 -7.92 14.32
CA ALA A 153 -14.23 -7.41 13.72
C ALA A 153 -14.58 -8.14 12.41
N LEU A 154 -13.59 -8.43 11.57
CA LEU A 154 -13.78 -9.17 10.33
C LEU A 154 -14.29 -10.59 10.59
N LEU A 155 -13.66 -11.33 11.51
CA LEU A 155 -14.05 -12.69 11.89
C LEU A 155 -15.51 -12.75 12.40
N ARG A 156 -15.94 -11.76 13.18
CA ARG A 156 -17.33 -11.65 13.66
C ARG A 156 -18.32 -11.29 12.56
N ASN A 157 -17.98 -10.29 11.74
CA ASN A 157 -18.87 -9.80 10.68
C ASN A 157 -19.08 -10.82 9.56
N LYS A 158 -18.17 -11.79 9.42
CA LYS A 158 -18.18 -12.86 8.42
C LYS A 158 -18.46 -14.24 9.02
N ARG A 159 -19.21 -14.28 10.13
CA ARG A 159 -19.53 -15.52 10.87
C ARG A 159 -20.01 -16.64 9.93
N GLY A 160 -19.37 -17.81 10.02
CA GLY A 160 -19.70 -18.99 9.22
C GLY A 160 -19.17 -18.98 7.79
N GLU A 161 -18.50 -17.90 7.38
CA GLU A 161 -17.86 -17.75 6.07
C GLU A 161 -16.36 -18.04 6.18
N LYS A 162 -15.63 -18.05 5.05
CA LYS A 162 -14.19 -18.33 5.00
C LYS A 162 -13.40 -17.09 4.58
N ILE A 163 -12.26 -16.88 5.24
CA ILE A 163 -11.33 -15.78 4.97
C ILE A 163 -10.00 -16.37 4.52
N PHE A 164 -9.63 -16.16 3.28
CA PHE A 164 -8.30 -16.46 2.77
C PHE A 164 -7.41 -15.24 2.96
N TYR A 165 -6.41 -15.35 3.82
CA TYR A 165 -5.55 -14.23 4.21
C TYR A 165 -4.15 -14.44 3.63
N SER A 166 -3.91 -13.86 2.45
CA SER A 166 -2.64 -14.03 1.74
C SER A 166 -1.53 -13.20 2.38
N LEU A 167 -0.41 -13.86 2.64
CA LEU A 167 0.77 -13.33 3.31
C LEU A 167 1.93 -13.33 2.30
N ASP A 168 2.32 -12.14 1.85
CA ASP A 168 3.41 -11.97 0.90
C ASP A 168 4.78 -11.88 1.58
N SER A 169 5.72 -12.69 1.10
CA SER A 169 7.14 -12.53 1.36
C SER A 169 7.90 -12.25 0.07
N HIS A 170 7.76 -11.04 -0.48
CA HIS A 170 8.42 -10.67 -1.73
C HIS A 170 9.95 -10.65 -1.61
N LYS A 171 10.63 -10.97 -2.73
CA LYS A 171 12.08 -10.97 -2.81
C LYS A 171 12.65 -9.55 -2.76
N GLY A 172 13.82 -9.40 -2.15
CA GLY A 172 14.54 -8.13 -2.11
C GLY A 172 13.90 -7.06 -1.20
N CYS A 173 13.12 -7.48 -0.20
CA CYS A 173 12.51 -6.57 0.77
C CYS A 173 13.58 -5.81 1.57
N ALA A 174 13.67 -4.48 1.36
CA ALA A 174 14.66 -3.65 2.05
C ALA A 174 14.53 -3.70 3.58
N ALA A 175 13.30 -3.64 4.10
CA ALA A 175 13.05 -3.67 5.54
C ALA A 175 13.53 -4.98 6.19
N ARG A 176 13.25 -6.12 5.55
CA ARG A 176 13.70 -7.43 6.05
C ARG A 176 15.19 -7.63 5.87
N GLY A 177 15.74 -7.22 4.73
CA GLY A 177 17.18 -7.23 4.52
C GLY A 177 17.94 -6.44 5.60
N LEU A 178 17.43 -5.27 6.01
CA LEU A 178 18.02 -4.49 7.11
C LEU A 178 17.86 -5.19 8.47
N ALA A 179 16.65 -5.66 8.80
CA ALA A 179 16.39 -6.34 10.06
C ALA A 179 17.22 -7.63 10.24
N SER A 180 17.39 -8.39 9.16
CA SER A 180 18.15 -9.65 9.17
C SER A 180 19.66 -9.41 9.21
N LYS A 181 20.18 -8.34 8.55
CA LYS A 181 21.61 -7.97 8.63
C LYS A 181 22.08 -7.70 10.06
N VAL A 182 21.20 -7.20 10.93
CA VAL A 182 21.51 -6.99 12.36
C VAL A 182 21.76 -8.33 13.08
N LYS A 183 21.15 -9.42 12.62
CA LYS A 183 21.28 -10.77 13.20
C LYS A 183 22.46 -11.57 12.63
N GLY A 184 23.09 -11.11 11.55
CA GLY A 184 24.24 -11.77 10.92
C GLY A 184 24.27 -11.63 9.41
N MET A 185 25.04 -12.52 8.75
CA MET A 185 25.15 -12.56 7.29
C MET A 185 23.91 -13.22 6.68
N VAL A 186 23.32 -12.57 5.68
CA VAL A 186 22.08 -12.99 5.03
C VAL A 186 22.32 -13.00 3.52
N TYR A 187 22.18 -14.17 2.89
CA TYR A 187 22.51 -14.36 1.48
C TYR A 187 21.31 -14.22 0.54
N ASP A 188 20.08 -14.36 1.04
CA ASP A 188 18.83 -14.32 0.27
C ASP A 188 18.07 -13.00 0.40
N GLY A 189 18.74 -11.95 0.89
CA GLY A 189 18.11 -10.65 1.11
C GLY A 189 17.08 -10.60 2.24
N GLY A 190 16.97 -11.64 3.08
CA GLY A 190 16.05 -11.72 4.21
C GLY A 190 14.75 -12.46 3.90
N LEU A 191 14.65 -13.12 2.74
CA LEU A 191 13.46 -13.84 2.31
C LEU A 191 13.07 -14.95 3.29
N ARG A 192 14.02 -15.80 3.71
CA ARG A 192 13.77 -16.87 4.69
C ARG A 192 13.22 -16.33 6.00
N ASP A 193 13.82 -15.26 6.52
CA ASP A 193 13.40 -14.65 7.79
C ASP A 193 12.00 -14.03 7.67
N ASP A 194 11.66 -13.46 6.52
CA ASP A 194 10.32 -12.95 6.30
C ASP A 194 9.27 -14.07 6.26
N ILE A 195 9.57 -15.19 5.60
CA ILE A 195 8.65 -16.35 5.59
C ILE A 195 8.45 -16.90 7.01
N LEU A 196 9.54 -17.05 7.79
CA LEU A 196 9.43 -17.42 9.20
C LEU A 196 8.54 -16.46 9.98
N ARG A 197 8.68 -15.15 9.72
CA ARG A 197 7.83 -14.14 10.34
C ARG A 197 6.37 -14.26 9.91
N LYS A 198 6.09 -14.53 8.62
CA LYS A 198 4.72 -14.78 8.14
C LYS A 198 4.10 -16.02 8.78
N ILE A 199 4.86 -17.06 9.06
CA ILE A 199 4.36 -18.23 9.81
C ILE A 199 3.93 -17.84 11.22
N GLN A 200 4.65 -16.95 11.90
CA GLN A 200 4.23 -16.45 13.22
C GLN A 200 2.96 -15.60 13.13
N ILE A 201 2.82 -14.79 12.08
CA ILE A 201 1.58 -14.05 11.81
C ILE A 201 0.41 -15.02 11.59
N ALA A 202 0.61 -16.07 10.77
CA ALA A 202 -0.41 -17.10 10.53
C ALA A 202 -0.84 -17.80 11.82
N ARG A 203 0.10 -18.15 12.70
CA ARG A 203 -0.19 -18.69 14.05
C ARG A 203 -1.00 -17.71 14.88
N GLY A 204 -0.63 -16.43 14.88
CA GLY A 204 -1.35 -15.39 15.61
C GLY A 204 -2.79 -15.20 15.10
N LEU A 205 -3.01 -15.21 13.79
CA LEU A 205 -4.35 -15.14 13.20
C LEU A 205 -5.21 -16.34 13.62
N ASN A 206 -4.66 -17.55 13.59
CA ASN A 206 -5.36 -18.75 14.05
C ASN A 206 -5.67 -18.72 15.55
N LYS A 207 -4.73 -18.21 16.37
CA LYS A 207 -4.95 -18.03 17.82
C LYS A 207 -6.07 -17.02 18.10
N ILE A 208 -6.08 -15.87 17.42
CA ILE A 208 -7.18 -14.89 17.51
C ILE A 208 -8.53 -15.54 17.18
N ARG A 209 -8.58 -16.34 16.10
CA ARG A 209 -9.79 -17.07 15.72
C ARG A 209 -10.23 -18.04 16.81
N GLN A 210 -9.32 -18.89 17.30
CA GLN A 210 -9.59 -19.89 18.32
C GLN A 210 -10.11 -19.26 19.62
N ASP A 211 -9.51 -18.15 20.05
CA ASP A 211 -9.93 -17.43 21.27
C ASP A 211 -11.36 -16.86 21.14
N LEU A 212 -11.74 -16.38 19.95
CA LEU A 212 -13.10 -15.91 19.68
C LEU A 212 -14.10 -17.07 19.56
N ASP A 213 -13.72 -18.14 18.88
CA ASP A 213 -14.56 -19.32 18.61
C ASP A 213 -15.01 -20.04 19.90
N GLN A 214 -14.24 -19.89 20.99
CA GLN A 214 -14.63 -20.35 22.33
C GLN A 214 -15.83 -19.59 22.92
N GLN A 215 -16.12 -18.39 22.42
CA GLN A 215 -17.16 -17.49 22.93
C GLN A 215 -18.33 -17.34 21.97
N GLU A 216 -18.05 -17.32 20.67
CA GLU A 216 -19.03 -17.11 19.60
C GLU A 216 -18.57 -17.78 18.31
N VAL A 217 -19.51 -18.26 17.48
CA VAL A 217 -19.14 -18.78 16.15
C VAL A 217 -18.64 -17.61 15.31
N VAL A 218 -17.45 -17.75 14.74
CA VAL A 218 -16.81 -16.76 13.85
C VAL A 218 -16.51 -17.35 12.47
N ALA A 219 -15.96 -16.54 11.56
CA ALA A 219 -15.44 -17.00 10.28
C ALA A 219 -14.24 -17.95 10.45
N GLU A 220 -14.03 -18.85 9.48
CA GLU A 220 -12.75 -19.54 9.33
C GLU A 220 -11.71 -18.61 8.70
N ILE A 221 -10.45 -18.75 9.09
CA ILE A 221 -9.34 -17.99 8.49
C ILE A 221 -8.25 -18.95 8.04
N TYR A 222 -7.79 -18.76 6.81
CA TYR A 222 -6.81 -19.60 6.12
C TYR A 222 -5.64 -18.73 5.67
N PRO A 223 -4.53 -18.67 6.44
CA PRO A 223 -3.32 -17.96 6.03
C PRO A 223 -2.67 -18.61 4.80
N GLN A 224 -2.44 -17.84 3.74
CA GLN A 224 -1.90 -18.36 2.48
C GLN A 224 -0.56 -17.70 2.13
N PHE A 225 0.53 -18.48 2.17
CA PHE A 225 1.87 -17.97 1.87
C PHE A 225 2.14 -17.92 0.37
N PHE A 226 2.74 -16.82 -0.07
CA PHE A 226 3.33 -16.65 -1.39
C PHE A 226 4.52 -15.68 -1.34
N SER A 227 5.38 -15.73 -2.35
CA SER A 227 6.51 -14.82 -2.51
C SER A 227 6.49 -14.21 -3.90
N PHE A 228 6.22 -12.92 -3.99
CA PHE A 228 6.31 -12.18 -5.24
C PHE A 228 7.76 -11.81 -5.57
N ASP A 229 8.17 -11.92 -6.84
CA ASP A 229 9.46 -11.41 -7.30
C ASP A 229 9.25 -10.11 -8.07
N PRO A 230 9.63 -8.95 -7.48
CA PRO A 230 9.47 -7.68 -8.16
C PRO A 230 10.40 -7.51 -9.36
N HIS A 231 11.42 -8.34 -9.56
CA HIS A 231 12.34 -8.18 -10.70
C HIS A 231 11.78 -8.74 -12.00
N ASP A 232 11.01 -9.83 -11.91
CA ASP A 232 10.47 -10.48 -13.09
C ASP A 232 8.93 -10.55 -13.08
N GLY A 233 8.26 -10.13 -12.02
CA GLY A 233 6.80 -10.14 -11.88
C GLY A 233 6.18 -11.51 -11.58
N SER A 234 7.01 -12.53 -11.34
CA SER A 234 6.57 -13.89 -11.02
C SER A 234 6.18 -14.03 -9.54
N MET A 235 5.53 -15.15 -9.24
CA MET A 235 5.11 -15.52 -7.90
C MET A 235 5.51 -16.96 -7.63
N THR A 236 6.09 -17.20 -6.46
CA THR A 236 6.48 -18.53 -5.98
C THR A 236 5.64 -18.94 -4.78
N MET A 237 5.23 -20.21 -4.71
CA MET A 237 4.52 -20.81 -3.58
C MET A 237 5.22 -22.09 -3.11
N GLY A 238 5.07 -22.39 -1.82
CA GLY A 238 5.61 -23.60 -1.20
C GLY A 238 6.95 -23.42 -0.48
N LEU A 239 7.49 -22.20 -0.40
CA LEU A 239 8.75 -21.92 0.29
C LEU A 239 8.68 -22.23 1.79
N GLU A 240 7.51 -22.05 2.40
CA GLU A 240 7.25 -22.34 3.81
C GLU A 240 7.54 -23.81 4.18
N MET A 241 7.48 -24.72 3.21
CA MET A 241 7.68 -26.15 3.42
C MET A 241 9.16 -26.54 3.64
N HIS A 242 10.10 -25.64 3.32
CA HIS A 242 11.53 -25.96 3.18
C HIS A 242 12.44 -25.20 4.16
N LEU A 243 11.87 -24.46 5.11
CA LEU A 243 12.60 -23.60 6.06
C LEU A 243 13.61 -24.33 6.94
N ASP A 244 13.32 -25.60 7.25
CA ASP A 244 14.11 -26.46 8.13
C ASP A 244 15.12 -27.34 7.38
N THR A 245 15.20 -27.22 6.05
CA THR A 245 16.20 -27.98 5.28
C THR A 245 17.59 -27.42 5.55
N ASP A 246 18.59 -28.29 5.63
CA ASP A 246 20.00 -27.91 5.85
C ASP A 246 20.49 -26.85 4.84
N THR A 247 20.05 -26.97 3.58
CA THR A 247 20.41 -26.04 2.51
C THR A 247 19.83 -24.65 2.76
N VAL A 248 18.53 -24.54 3.02
CA VAL A 248 17.84 -23.26 3.27
C VAL A 248 18.28 -22.66 4.60
N GLY A 249 18.49 -23.47 5.64
CA GLY A 249 18.99 -23.00 6.93
C GLY A 249 20.39 -22.37 6.86
N LYS A 250 21.24 -22.84 5.95
CA LYS A 250 22.61 -22.33 5.76
C LYS A 250 22.72 -21.20 4.74
N LYS A 251 21.97 -21.28 3.63
CA LYS A 251 22.11 -20.36 2.49
C LYS A 251 20.93 -19.41 2.33
N GLY A 252 19.79 -19.68 2.96
CA GLY A 252 18.54 -19.01 2.62
C GLY A 252 18.01 -19.42 1.24
N PHE A 253 17.00 -18.70 0.77
CA PHE A 253 16.38 -18.90 -0.55
C PHE A 253 17.09 -18.10 -1.66
N THR A 254 18.37 -18.42 -1.91
CA THR A 254 19.11 -17.82 -3.03
C THR A 254 18.54 -18.27 -4.39
N PRO A 255 18.83 -17.57 -5.50
CA PRO A 255 18.37 -17.97 -6.82
C PRO A 255 18.69 -19.44 -7.17
N GLU A 256 19.88 -19.92 -6.80
CA GLU A 256 20.30 -21.30 -7.06
C GLU A 256 19.47 -22.31 -6.25
N VAL A 257 19.12 -21.98 -5.01
CA VAL A 257 18.27 -22.82 -4.15
C VAL A 257 16.84 -22.86 -4.68
N LEU A 258 16.31 -21.71 -5.12
CA LEU A 258 14.99 -21.62 -5.73
C LEU A 258 14.91 -22.42 -7.03
N GLU A 259 15.89 -22.29 -7.91
CA GLU A 259 15.97 -23.06 -9.16
C GLU A 259 16.03 -24.58 -8.88
N GLN A 260 16.84 -24.99 -7.88
CA GLN A 260 16.91 -26.38 -7.46
C GLN A 260 15.55 -26.90 -6.97
N LEU A 261 14.89 -26.17 -6.06
CA LEU A 261 13.59 -26.58 -5.52
C LEU A 261 12.50 -26.64 -6.60
N SER A 262 12.53 -25.73 -7.58
CA SER A 262 11.57 -25.75 -8.70
C SER A 262 11.78 -26.97 -9.58
N LYS A 263 13.04 -27.28 -9.94
CA LYS A 263 13.39 -28.47 -10.74
C LYS A 263 13.05 -29.79 -10.04
N GLU A 264 13.14 -29.82 -8.71
CA GLU A 264 12.74 -30.97 -7.90
C GLU A 264 11.21 -31.08 -7.73
N GLY A 265 10.43 -30.13 -8.27
CA GLY A 265 8.98 -30.10 -8.13
C GLY A 265 8.53 -29.96 -6.68
N LYS A 266 9.31 -29.22 -5.87
CA LYS A 266 9.07 -28.98 -4.43
C LYS A 266 8.46 -27.63 -4.12
N ILE A 267 8.54 -26.71 -5.08
CA ILE A 267 7.92 -25.39 -5.07
C ILE A 267 7.31 -25.18 -6.44
N VAL A 268 6.41 -24.20 -6.54
CA VAL A 268 5.79 -23.84 -7.82
C VAL A 268 6.01 -22.35 -8.06
N THR A 269 6.54 -22.00 -9.22
CA THR A 269 6.66 -20.62 -9.67
C THR A 269 5.79 -20.37 -10.89
N THR A 270 5.13 -19.21 -10.95
CA THR A 270 4.37 -18.80 -12.15
C THR A 270 5.27 -18.65 -13.36
N TRP A 271 6.57 -18.40 -13.15
CA TRP A 271 7.56 -18.33 -14.21
C TRP A 271 7.59 -19.59 -15.07
N ASP A 272 7.55 -20.78 -14.46
CA ASP A 272 7.64 -22.05 -15.19
C ASP A 272 6.46 -22.25 -16.17
N PHE A 273 5.27 -21.74 -15.82
CA PHE A 273 4.09 -21.79 -16.70
C PHE A 273 4.16 -20.77 -17.84
N LEU A 274 4.80 -19.62 -17.63
CA LEU A 274 4.95 -18.60 -18.68
C LEU A 274 5.86 -19.05 -19.81
N PHE A 275 6.69 -20.09 -19.59
CA PHE A 275 7.55 -20.71 -20.60
C PHE A 275 7.07 -22.10 -21.07
N ASP A 276 5.91 -22.58 -20.59
CA ASP A 276 5.27 -23.78 -21.13
C ASP A 276 4.55 -23.42 -22.45
N PRO A 277 4.97 -23.98 -23.61
CA PRO A 277 4.39 -23.64 -24.91
C PRO A 277 2.87 -23.87 -25.01
N GLN A 278 2.34 -24.84 -24.27
CA GLN A 278 0.90 -25.11 -24.25
C GLN A 278 0.15 -24.03 -23.48
N VAL A 279 0.70 -23.60 -22.34
CA VAL A 279 0.14 -22.49 -21.55
C VAL A 279 0.24 -21.19 -22.34
N GLN A 280 1.39 -20.90 -22.95
CA GLN A 280 1.58 -19.71 -23.79
C GLN A 280 0.51 -19.62 -24.88
N SER A 281 0.29 -20.70 -25.63
CA SER A 281 -0.72 -20.72 -26.71
C SER A 281 -2.14 -20.41 -26.20
N ILE A 282 -2.48 -20.85 -24.99
CA ILE A 282 -3.76 -20.53 -24.36
C ILE A 282 -3.81 -19.06 -23.93
N LEU A 283 -2.74 -18.54 -23.34
CA LEU A 283 -2.66 -17.15 -22.87
C LEU A 283 -2.70 -16.16 -24.05
N GLU A 284 -2.01 -16.43 -25.16
CA GLU A 284 -2.06 -15.63 -26.40
C GLU A 284 -3.48 -15.44 -26.93
N GLN A 285 -4.33 -16.44 -26.78
CA GLN A 285 -5.72 -16.42 -27.27
C GLN A 285 -6.67 -15.69 -26.31
N GLN A 286 -6.41 -15.75 -25.00
CA GLN A 286 -7.38 -15.34 -23.97
C GLN A 286 -6.99 -14.10 -23.18
N VAL A 287 -5.71 -13.72 -23.15
CA VAL A 287 -5.20 -12.61 -22.34
C VAL A 287 -4.75 -11.47 -23.25
N GLN A 288 -5.35 -10.30 -23.06
CA GLN A 288 -5.01 -9.10 -23.80
C GLN A 288 -3.97 -8.26 -23.05
N PRO A 289 -3.13 -7.47 -23.75
CA PRO A 289 -2.25 -6.49 -23.11
C PRO A 289 -3.05 -5.48 -22.27
N VAL A 290 -2.48 -5.06 -21.14
CA VAL A 290 -3.12 -4.11 -20.23
C VAL A 290 -2.22 -2.95 -19.83
N ASP A 291 -2.85 -1.86 -19.41
CA ASP A 291 -2.18 -0.67 -18.87
C ASP A 291 -2.88 -0.23 -17.57
N PHE A 292 -2.43 -0.80 -16.44
CA PHE A 292 -2.98 -0.44 -15.12
C PHE A 292 -2.68 1.00 -14.69
N ARG A 293 -1.76 1.70 -15.36
CA ARG A 293 -1.46 3.09 -15.06
C ARG A 293 -2.52 3.98 -15.69
N ASN A 294 -2.76 3.85 -17.00
CA ASN A 294 -3.62 4.75 -17.78
C ASN A 294 -5.05 4.24 -18.04
N GLN A 295 -5.29 2.93 -17.97
CA GLN A 295 -6.57 2.29 -18.32
C GLN A 295 -7.00 1.30 -17.23
N TYR A 296 -7.04 1.76 -15.98
CA TYR A 296 -7.16 0.86 -14.83
C TYR A 296 -8.43 0.01 -14.83
N ALA A 297 -9.59 0.62 -15.06
CA ALA A 297 -10.87 -0.10 -14.99
C ALA A 297 -11.01 -1.11 -16.13
N GLU A 298 -10.61 -0.71 -17.33
CA GLU A 298 -10.61 -1.52 -18.55
C GLU A 298 -9.62 -2.69 -18.43
N SER A 299 -8.42 -2.41 -17.92
CA SER A 299 -7.38 -3.43 -17.63
C SER A 299 -7.85 -4.44 -16.60
N MET A 300 -8.52 -3.98 -15.54
CA MET A 300 -9.09 -4.86 -14.52
C MET A 300 -10.15 -5.79 -15.12
N LEU A 301 -11.10 -5.25 -15.90
CA LEU A 301 -12.12 -6.07 -16.55
C LEU A 301 -11.52 -7.10 -17.52
N SER A 302 -10.56 -6.67 -18.35
CA SER A 302 -9.85 -7.54 -19.29
C SER A 302 -9.23 -8.74 -18.58
N ASN A 303 -8.44 -8.48 -17.52
CA ASN A 303 -7.80 -9.54 -16.77
C ASN A 303 -8.81 -10.43 -16.04
N TRP A 304 -9.84 -9.87 -15.41
CA TRP A 304 -10.85 -10.68 -14.71
C TRP A 304 -11.69 -11.54 -15.65
N THR A 305 -11.94 -11.08 -16.87
CA THR A 305 -12.57 -11.89 -17.92
C THR A 305 -11.68 -13.08 -18.27
N ALA A 306 -10.40 -12.84 -18.52
CA ALA A 306 -9.44 -13.90 -18.84
C ALA A 306 -9.26 -14.89 -17.67
N ILE A 307 -9.12 -14.41 -16.43
CA ILE A 307 -9.02 -15.23 -15.21
C ILE A 307 -10.25 -16.15 -15.10
N THR A 308 -11.45 -15.61 -15.32
CA THR A 308 -12.70 -16.37 -15.23
C THR A 308 -12.76 -17.48 -16.28
N ASN A 309 -12.37 -17.16 -17.53
CA ASN A 309 -12.33 -18.12 -18.63
C ASN A 309 -11.29 -19.22 -18.40
N LEU A 310 -10.09 -18.86 -17.93
CA LEU A 310 -9.02 -19.81 -17.64
C LEU A 310 -9.28 -20.65 -16.38
N TYR A 311 -10.12 -20.16 -15.47
CA TYR A 311 -10.60 -20.94 -14.33
C TYR A 311 -11.68 -21.95 -14.76
N ALA A 312 -12.63 -21.53 -15.60
CA ALA A 312 -13.75 -22.35 -16.11
C ALA A 312 -14.45 -23.19 -15.03
N GLY A 313 -14.80 -22.57 -13.90
CA GLY A 313 -15.45 -23.27 -12.78
C GLY A 313 -14.58 -24.35 -12.13
N GLY A 314 -13.26 -24.22 -12.23
CA GLY A 314 -12.29 -25.20 -11.77
C GLY A 314 -11.85 -26.19 -12.84
N ASN A 315 -12.39 -26.17 -14.05
CA ASN A 315 -12.06 -27.15 -15.10
C ASN A 315 -11.11 -26.62 -16.18
N GLY A 316 -10.66 -25.37 -16.08
CA GLY A 316 -9.79 -24.78 -17.09
C GLY A 316 -8.40 -25.42 -17.09
N GLU A 317 -7.84 -25.65 -18.28
CA GLU A 317 -6.57 -26.39 -18.43
C GLU A 317 -5.41 -25.75 -17.66
N VAL A 318 -5.24 -24.42 -17.79
CA VAL A 318 -4.19 -23.69 -17.08
C VAL A 318 -4.38 -23.79 -15.57
N PHE A 319 -5.62 -23.64 -15.07
CA PHE A 319 -5.92 -23.80 -13.66
C PHE A 319 -5.61 -25.21 -13.13
N GLN A 320 -6.00 -26.26 -13.87
CA GLN A 320 -5.73 -27.64 -13.48
C GLN A 320 -4.23 -27.95 -13.42
N ARG A 321 -3.44 -27.47 -14.39
CA ARG A 321 -1.96 -27.61 -14.36
C ARG A 321 -1.33 -26.95 -13.15
N ILE A 322 -1.83 -25.76 -12.76
CA ILE A 322 -1.36 -25.06 -11.56
C ILE A 322 -1.72 -25.86 -10.31
N TYR A 323 -2.98 -26.30 -10.21
CA TYR A 323 -3.45 -27.08 -9.07
C TYR A 323 -2.67 -28.39 -8.90
N ASP A 324 -2.48 -29.14 -9.99
CA ASP A 324 -1.72 -30.40 -9.99
C ASP A 324 -0.27 -30.17 -9.58
N SER A 325 0.38 -29.13 -10.12
CA SER A 325 1.75 -28.76 -9.73
C SER A 325 1.86 -28.43 -8.25
N LEU A 326 0.90 -27.67 -7.70
CA LEU A 326 0.85 -27.36 -6.28
C LEU A 326 0.62 -28.62 -5.45
N TYR A 327 -0.34 -29.46 -5.84
CA TYR A 327 -0.63 -30.73 -5.16
C TYR A 327 0.63 -31.61 -5.09
N GLN A 328 1.33 -31.79 -6.21
CA GLN A 328 2.59 -32.54 -6.26
C GLN A 328 3.68 -31.90 -5.41
N ALA A 329 3.82 -30.56 -5.41
CA ALA A 329 4.82 -29.87 -4.59
C ALA A 329 4.62 -30.10 -3.09
N TYR A 330 3.36 -30.05 -2.61
CA TYR A 330 3.04 -30.37 -1.22
C TYR A 330 3.35 -31.84 -0.90
N GLN A 331 2.94 -32.79 -1.76
CA GLN A 331 3.24 -34.22 -1.57
C GLN A 331 4.75 -34.51 -1.54
N ASN A 332 5.51 -33.97 -2.50
CA ASN A 332 6.96 -34.11 -2.59
C ASN A 332 7.70 -33.51 -1.38
N SER A 333 7.06 -32.56 -0.69
CA SER A 333 7.57 -31.93 0.54
C SER A 333 7.11 -32.63 1.82
N GLY A 334 6.38 -33.75 1.69
CA GLY A 334 5.89 -34.56 2.81
C GLY A 334 4.68 -33.97 3.52
N TRP A 335 3.95 -33.05 2.89
CA TRP A 335 2.69 -32.53 3.40
C TRP A 335 1.52 -33.42 2.99
N GLN A 336 0.50 -33.45 3.85
CA GLN A 336 -0.76 -34.13 3.57
C GLN A 336 -1.80 -33.12 3.04
N VAL A 337 -2.60 -33.54 2.06
CA VAL A 337 -3.77 -32.78 1.63
C VAL A 337 -4.98 -33.36 2.35
N GLY A 338 -5.63 -32.54 3.17
CA GLY A 338 -6.74 -32.94 4.04
C GLY A 338 -7.92 -31.97 4.00
N GLU A 339 -8.85 -32.14 4.95
CA GLU A 339 -10.04 -31.29 5.05
C GLU A 339 -9.77 -29.96 5.77
N ALA A 340 -8.84 -29.95 6.74
CA ALA A 340 -8.50 -28.78 7.55
C ALA A 340 -7.00 -28.43 7.44
N GLU A 341 -6.68 -27.13 7.52
CA GLU A 341 -5.28 -26.67 7.55
C GLU A 341 -4.68 -26.86 8.94
N ASP A 342 -3.50 -27.46 8.98
CA ASP A 342 -2.69 -27.63 10.19
C ASP A 342 -1.21 -27.50 9.82
N LEU A 343 -0.66 -26.31 10.03
CA LEU A 343 0.73 -26.01 9.71
C LEU A 343 1.72 -26.83 10.57
N GLU A 344 1.34 -27.23 11.79
CA GLU A 344 2.22 -27.98 12.71
C GLU A 344 2.33 -29.44 12.28
N ASN A 345 1.20 -30.01 11.85
CA ASN A 345 1.12 -31.39 11.36
C ASN A 345 1.33 -31.51 9.85
N LYS A 346 1.77 -30.44 9.18
CA LYS A 346 2.02 -30.37 7.73
C LYS A 346 0.81 -30.80 6.89
N VAL A 347 -0.37 -30.30 7.25
CA VAL A 347 -1.62 -30.53 6.51
C VAL A 347 -2.05 -29.24 5.84
N ILE A 348 -2.23 -29.28 4.52
CA ILE A 348 -2.92 -28.22 3.77
C ILE A 348 -4.32 -28.69 3.42
N SER A 349 -5.31 -27.80 3.53
CA SER A 349 -6.67 -28.14 3.11
C SER A 349 -6.79 -28.13 1.58
N GLU A 350 -7.67 -28.96 1.02
CA GLU A 350 -8.00 -28.89 -0.41
C GLU A 350 -8.49 -27.48 -0.82
N ASN A 351 -9.30 -26.84 0.02
CA ASN A 351 -9.75 -25.46 -0.19
C ASN A 351 -8.60 -24.46 -0.23
N GLY A 352 -7.62 -24.59 0.66
CA GLY A 352 -6.41 -23.78 0.69
C GLY A 352 -5.59 -23.94 -0.60
N LEU A 353 -5.44 -25.19 -1.06
CA LEU A 353 -4.73 -25.50 -2.29
C LEU A 353 -5.44 -24.93 -3.53
N ILE A 354 -6.76 -25.07 -3.63
CA ILE A 354 -7.58 -24.46 -4.68
C ILE A 354 -7.41 -22.94 -4.69
N HIS A 355 -7.42 -22.30 -3.51
CA HIS A 355 -7.26 -20.86 -3.41
C HIS A 355 -5.84 -20.40 -3.79
N LYS A 356 -4.80 -21.15 -3.41
CA LYS A 356 -3.43 -20.93 -3.91
C LYS A 356 -3.37 -21.00 -5.42
N ALA A 357 -3.99 -22.01 -6.04
CA ALA A 357 -4.06 -22.13 -7.49
C ALA A 357 -4.77 -20.93 -8.15
N LYS A 358 -5.87 -20.43 -7.54
CA LYS A 358 -6.55 -19.20 -8.02
C LYS A 358 -5.63 -17.97 -7.94
N ILE A 359 -4.85 -17.81 -6.88
CA ILE A 359 -3.90 -16.69 -6.74
C ILE A 359 -2.78 -16.78 -7.80
N MET A 360 -2.21 -17.98 -8.02
CA MET A 360 -1.19 -18.18 -9.07
C MET A 360 -1.76 -17.91 -10.46
N LEU A 361 -2.99 -18.36 -10.75
CA LEU A 361 -3.66 -18.05 -12.02
C LEU A 361 -3.82 -16.54 -12.23
N LYS A 362 -4.23 -15.81 -11.18
CA LYS A 362 -4.32 -14.35 -11.23
C LYS A 362 -2.96 -13.72 -11.54
N ASN A 363 -1.87 -14.18 -10.92
CA ASN A 363 -0.54 -13.68 -11.21
C ASN A 363 -0.08 -14.03 -12.64
N ILE A 364 -0.32 -15.25 -13.14
CA ILE A 364 0.00 -15.64 -14.52
C ILE A 364 -0.69 -14.72 -15.54
N VAL A 365 -2.01 -14.50 -15.40
CA VAL A 365 -2.75 -13.60 -16.28
C VAL A 365 -2.22 -12.18 -16.17
N THR A 366 -2.02 -11.68 -14.95
CA THR A 366 -1.55 -10.31 -14.72
C THR A 366 -0.15 -10.11 -15.33
N ARG A 367 0.76 -11.06 -15.09
CA ARG A 367 2.12 -11.02 -15.61
C ARG A 367 2.14 -11.08 -17.14
N TRP A 368 1.40 -12.02 -17.73
CA TRP A 368 1.29 -12.15 -19.17
C TRP A 368 0.71 -10.89 -19.82
N SER A 369 -0.35 -10.31 -19.23
CA SER A 369 -1.00 -9.11 -19.75
C SER A 369 -0.11 -7.86 -19.74
N ILE A 370 0.87 -7.78 -18.85
CA ILE A 370 1.77 -6.63 -18.72
C ILE A 370 3.02 -6.78 -19.59
N ALA A 371 3.64 -7.95 -19.58
CA ALA A 371 4.96 -8.13 -20.18
C ALA A 371 5.16 -9.51 -20.83
N GLN A 372 4.08 -10.27 -21.05
CA GLN A 372 4.11 -11.57 -21.76
C GLN A 372 5.18 -12.51 -21.18
N ASP A 373 6.02 -13.11 -22.04
CA ASP A 373 7.16 -13.95 -21.68
C ASP A 373 8.49 -13.16 -21.60
N HIS A 374 8.46 -11.83 -21.76
CA HIS A 374 9.67 -11.01 -21.74
C HIS A 374 10.29 -10.98 -20.35
N HIS A 375 11.62 -11.05 -20.27
CA HIS A 375 12.36 -10.90 -19.01
C HIS A 375 12.29 -9.49 -18.40
N VAL A 376 11.90 -8.48 -19.18
CA VAL A 376 11.80 -7.09 -18.71
C VAL A 376 10.46 -6.88 -18.03
N TRP A 377 10.49 -6.47 -16.77
CA TRP A 377 9.30 -6.17 -15.98
C TRP A 377 9.19 -4.67 -15.70
N PRO A 378 8.13 -3.97 -16.16
CA PRO A 378 8.06 -2.51 -16.10
C PRO A 378 7.79 -1.91 -14.69
N PHE A 379 7.85 -2.75 -13.66
CA PHE A 379 7.71 -2.38 -12.26
C PHE A 379 8.87 -2.91 -11.41
N ASP A 380 10.01 -3.26 -12.02
CA ASP A 380 11.21 -3.79 -11.34
C ASP A 380 12.03 -2.73 -10.60
N VAL A 381 11.95 -1.49 -11.07
CA VAL A 381 12.66 -0.34 -10.52
C VAL A 381 11.72 0.49 -9.63
N HIS A 382 12.27 0.94 -8.49
CA HIS A 382 11.64 1.90 -7.62
C HIS A 382 11.56 3.29 -8.27
N ASN A 383 10.37 3.88 -8.23
CA ASN A 383 10.11 5.21 -8.79
C ASN A 383 9.27 6.10 -7.88
N GLU A 384 9.20 5.80 -6.59
CA GLU A 384 8.44 6.54 -5.59
C GLU A 384 9.07 7.91 -5.31
N GLN A 385 8.28 8.98 -5.40
CA GLN A 385 8.78 10.36 -5.33
C GLN A 385 8.28 11.14 -4.11
N ALA A 386 7.27 10.59 -3.44
CA ALA A 386 6.63 11.15 -2.27
C ALA A 386 6.13 10.03 -1.35
N ILE A 387 5.69 10.42 -0.15
CA ILE A 387 5.16 9.52 0.87
C ILE A 387 3.68 9.84 1.06
N VAL A 388 2.85 8.81 1.25
CA VAL A 388 1.45 8.95 1.63
C VAL A 388 1.22 8.15 2.90
N LEU A 389 0.71 8.82 3.94
CA LEU A 389 0.25 8.15 5.16
C LEU A 389 -1.23 7.82 4.96
N THR A 390 -1.56 6.53 4.82
CA THR A 390 -2.89 6.09 4.42
C THR A 390 -3.20 4.65 4.82
N GLU A 391 -4.49 4.34 5.00
CA GLU A 391 -4.99 2.97 4.98
C GLU A 391 -5.10 2.47 3.53
N GLY A 392 -4.01 1.93 2.99
CA GLY A 392 -3.97 1.33 1.65
C GLY A 392 -4.08 2.33 0.49
N GLY A 393 -4.23 1.81 -0.73
CA GLY A 393 -4.34 2.63 -1.95
C GLY A 393 -4.59 1.80 -3.20
N TYR A 394 -4.97 2.48 -4.29
CA TYR A 394 -5.42 1.88 -5.54
C TYR A 394 -4.42 2.06 -6.68
N GLY A 395 -3.12 1.96 -6.39
CA GLY A 395 -2.07 2.02 -7.41
C GLY A 395 -2.16 0.84 -8.40
N PRO A 396 -1.35 0.83 -9.47
CA PRO A 396 -0.34 1.84 -9.82
C PRO A 396 -0.98 3.09 -10.40
N PHE A 397 -0.23 4.19 -10.49
CA PHE A 397 -0.74 5.47 -11.01
C PHE A 397 0.09 5.91 -12.24
N THR A 398 -0.49 6.76 -13.08
CA THR A 398 0.10 7.22 -14.35
C THR A 398 1.50 7.81 -14.20
N GLU A 399 1.67 8.78 -13.30
CA GLU A 399 2.86 9.62 -13.30
C GLU A 399 3.56 9.71 -11.94
N ILE A 400 2.79 9.68 -10.85
CA ILE A 400 3.34 9.88 -9.49
C ILE A 400 3.15 8.62 -8.67
N SER A 401 4.24 7.86 -8.57
CA SER A 401 4.42 6.77 -7.61
C SER A 401 4.80 7.29 -6.24
N VAL A 402 4.35 6.59 -5.20
CA VAL A 402 4.54 6.97 -3.80
C VAL A 402 4.71 5.76 -2.91
N PHE A 403 5.48 5.91 -1.85
CA PHE A 403 5.44 4.98 -0.73
C PHE A 403 4.12 5.17 0.03
N SER A 404 3.41 4.08 0.30
CA SER A 404 2.18 4.10 1.09
C SER A 404 2.46 3.50 2.46
N ILE A 405 2.43 4.33 3.50
CA ILE A 405 2.73 3.94 4.87
C ILE A 405 1.43 3.82 5.64
N PHE A 406 1.26 2.69 6.33
CA PHE A 406 0.06 2.42 7.10
C PHE A 406 -0.03 3.35 8.30
N SER A 407 -1.15 4.07 8.42
CA SER A 407 -1.21 5.27 9.26
C SER A 407 -1.99 5.10 10.56
N LYS A 408 -2.40 3.88 10.89
CA LYS A 408 -3.31 3.57 12.02
C LYS A 408 -2.68 2.75 13.14
N GLU A 409 -1.40 2.44 13.03
CA GLU A 409 -0.63 1.81 14.11
C GLU A 409 0.02 2.87 14.99
N ASP A 410 0.78 2.41 15.97
CA ASP A 410 1.57 3.25 16.87
C ASP A 410 2.36 4.34 16.13
N ASN A 411 2.34 5.56 16.65
CA ASN A 411 2.95 6.71 15.99
C ASN A 411 4.48 6.60 15.92
N ASP A 412 5.15 5.88 16.83
CA ASP A 412 6.60 5.66 16.76
C ASP A 412 6.95 4.80 15.54
N LEU A 413 6.17 3.73 15.30
CA LEU A 413 6.32 2.88 14.11
C LEU A 413 6.05 3.66 12.82
N LEU A 414 5.02 4.51 12.81
CA LEU A 414 4.72 5.40 11.69
C LEU A 414 5.90 6.32 11.36
N MET A 415 6.58 6.88 12.39
CA MET A 415 7.74 7.75 12.20
C MET A 415 8.95 6.97 11.65
N ASP A 416 9.24 5.78 12.16
CA ASP A 416 10.32 4.93 11.67
C ASP A 416 10.15 4.55 10.19
N ASP A 417 8.95 4.13 9.81
CA ASP A 417 8.61 3.80 8.42
C ASP A 417 8.73 5.02 7.51
N THR A 418 8.29 6.18 8.00
CA THR A 418 8.37 7.43 7.26
C THR A 418 9.82 7.86 7.06
N ARG A 419 10.69 7.72 8.07
CA ARG A 419 12.14 7.97 7.94
C ARG A 419 12.80 7.07 6.90
N LEU A 420 12.50 5.77 6.94
CA LEU A 420 13.03 4.84 5.95
C LEU A 420 12.65 5.25 4.54
N ALA A 421 11.36 5.57 4.32
CA ALA A 421 10.87 6.01 3.02
C ALA A 421 11.52 7.33 2.57
N LEU A 422 11.75 8.29 3.48
CA LEU A 422 12.45 9.54 3.18
C LEU A 422 13.87 9.30 2.67
N GLY A 423 14.62 8.43 3.35
CA GLY A 423 15.97 8.03 2.95
C GLY A 423 15.98 7.39 1.56
N LEU A 424 15.07 6.44 1.31
CA LEU A 424 14.93 5.78 0.00
C LEU A 424 14.62 6.77 -1.12
N VAL A 425 13.66 7.68 -0.93
CA VAL A 425 13.34 8.71 -1.94
C VAL A 425 14.56 9.57 -2.24
N ARG A 426 15.30 10.05 -1.23
CA ARG A 426 16.53 10.83 -1.46
C ARG A 426 17.57 10.04 -2.25
N ASP A 427 17.80 8.78 -1.90
CA ASP A 427 18.75 7.93 -2.61
C ASP A 427 18.32 7.67 -4.05
N PHE A 428 17.02 7.56 -4.32
CA PHE A 428 16.50 7.40 -5.68
C PHE A 428 16.69 8.66 -6.52
N ARG A 429 16.52 9.86 -5.94
CA ARG A 429 16.82 11.13 -6.61
C ARG A 429 18.31 11.22 -6.94
N ARG A 430 19.19 10.85 -5.99
CA ARG A 430 20.64 10.86 -6.19
C ARG A 430 21.06 9.96 -7.34
N ARG A 431 20.60 8.70 -7.34
CA ARG A 431 20.86 7.76 -8.44
C ARG A 431 20.31 8.25 -9.77
N GLY A 432 19.12 8.83 -9.77
CA GLY A 432 18.53 9.44 -10.96
C GLY A 432 19.39 10.57 -11.54
N ALA A 433 19.96 11.42 -10.69
CA ALA A 433 20.91 12.46 -11.13
C ALA A 433 22.22 11.86 -11.65
N GLU A 434 22.79 10.87 -10.97
CA GLU A 434 24.06 10.21 -11.33
C GLU A 434 23.96 9.45 -12.67
N THR A 435 22.80 8.85 -12.94
CA THR A 435 22.57 7.98 -14.11
C THR A 435 21.75 8.66 -15.21
N GLN A 436 21.48 9.96 -15.08
CA GLN A 436 20.64 10.72 -16.01
C GLN A 436 19.25 10.07 -16.22
N GLY A 437 18.68 9.53 -15.15
CA GLY A 437 17.37 8.91 -15.13
C GLY A 437 17.33 7.44 -15.58
N ALA A 438 18.47 6.84 -15.93
CA ALA A 438 18.52 5.42 -16.29
C ALA A 438 18.28 4.50 -15.08
N GLU A 439 18.77 4.88 -13.90
CA GLU A 439 18.58 4.18 -12.64
C GLU A 439 18.14 5.18 -11.56
N GLY A 440 16.84 5.27 -11.28
CA GLY A 440 16.30 6.14 -10.23
C GLY A 440 15.20 7.08 -10.71
N ILE A 441 15.00 8.20 -10.00
CA ILE A 441 13.94 9.16 -10.31
C ILE A 441 14.48 10.49 -10.79
N SER A 442 13.94 10.99 -11.90
CA SER A 442 14.09 12.36 -12.36
C SER A 442 12.88 13.22 -11.91
N ASP A 443 13.01 14.54 -12.03
CA ASP A 443 11.90 15.44 -11.71
C ASP A 443 10.70 15.16 -12.65
N PRO A 444 9.53 14.73 -12.13
CA PRO A 444 8.34 14.44 -12.93
C PRO A 444 7.73 15.68 -13.62
N LEU A 445 8.16 16.88 -13.22
CA LEU A 445 7.70 18.15 -13.74
C LEU A 445 8.74 18.84 -14.64
N GLY A 446 9.99 18.35 -14.68
CA GLY A 446 11.08 18.98 -15.45
C GLY A 446 11.41 20.41 -15.00
N MET A 447 11.09 20.78 -13.75
CA MET A 447 11.32 22.13 -13.22
C MET A 447 12.65 22.28 -12.49
N LEU A 448 13.20 21.20 -11.94
CA LEU A 448 14.42 21.15 -11.14
C LEU A 448 15.42 20.14 -11.72
N GLU A 449 16.71 20.42 -11.57
CA GLU A 449 17.78 19.58 -12.13
C GLU A 449 18.87 19.29 -11.09
N GLY A 450 19.54 18.13 -11.21
CA GLY A 450 20.68 17.76 -10.38
C GLY A 450 20.42 17.92 -8.88
N ASP A 451 21.34 18.62 -8.20
CA ASP A 451 21.28 18.84 -6.75
C ASP A 451 20.01 19.59 -6.32
N GLU A 452 19.45 20.47 -7.15
CA GLU A 452 18.23 21.22 -6.81
C GLU A 452 17.03 20.26 -6.60
N PHE A 453 16.92 19.20 -7.40
CA PHE A 453 15.89 18.18 -7.21
C PHE A 453 16.23 17.23 -6.05
N ILE A 454 17.52 16.89 -5.90
CA ILE A 454 18.00 16.08 -4.76
C ILE A 454 17.73 16.79 -3.44
N GLU A 455 17.70 18.12 -3.39
CA GLU A 455 17.47 18.90 -2.18
C GLU A 455 16.01 19.35 -2.00
N ALA A 456 15.23 19.46 -3.09
CA ALA A 456 13.80 19.83 -3.04
C ALA A 456 13.02 19.05 -1.98
N PRO A 457 12.05 19.65 -1.27
CA PRO A 457 11.38 18.98 -0.16
C PRO A 457 10.76 17.64 -0.58
N ILE A 458 10.86 16.62 0.27
CA ILE A 458 10.05 15.41 0.07
C ILE A 458 8.66 15.67 0.63
N LEU A 459 7.65 15.46 -0.20
CA LEU A 459 6.26 15.67 0.18
C LEU A 459 5.71 14.46 0.93
N ILE A 460 5.10 14.73 2.09
CA ILE A 460 4.35 13.76 2.88
C ILE A 460 2.87 14.13 2.79
N MET A 461 2.11 13.30 2.11
CA MET A 461 0.66 13.45 2.00
C MET A 461 0.01 12.72 3.18
N ASN A 462 -0.25 13.45 4.27
CA ASN A 462 -0.93 12.93 5.45
C ASN A 462 -2.44 12.88 5.19
N LYS A 463 -3.03 11.69 5.16
CA LYS A 463 -4.46 11.52 4.81
C LYS A 463 -5.30 11.07 5.99
N ALA A 464 -6.47 11.69 6.14
CA ALA A 464 -7.59 11.15 6.88
C ALA A 464 -8.70 10.76 5.91
N ILE A 465 -9.17 9.53 6.03
CA ILE A 465 -10.21 8.97 5.15
C ILE A 465 -11.55 9.11 5.86
N MET A 466 -12.42 9.94 5.30
CA MET A 466 -13.79 10.07 5.79
C MET A 466 -14.72 9.16 4.99
N ARG A 467 -15.32 8.21 5.69
CA ARG A 467 -16.21 7.20 5.11
C ARG A 467 -17.67 7.61 5.35
N ASN A 468 -18.56 7.21 4.44
CA ASN A 468 -20.01 7.43 4.56
C ASN A 468 -20.44 8.91 4.64
N ILE A 469 -19.69 9.80 4.00
CA ILE A 469 -20.06 11.22 3.88
C ILE A 469 -20.69 11.45 2.50
N PRO A 470 -21.96 11.87 2.42
CA PRO A 470 -22.61 12.13 1.14
C PRO A 470 -22.01 13.36 0.45
N ASP A 471 -22.08 13.43 -0.89
CA ASP A 471 -21.48 14.52 -1.68
C ASP A 471 -21.99 15.91 -1.26
N GLU A 472 -23.28 16.05 -0.94
CA GLU A 472 -23.86 17.30 -0.42
C GLU A 472 -23.28 17.76 0.94
N ALA A 473 -22.87 16.81 1.79
CA ALA A 473 -22.22 17.15 3.05
C ALA A 473 -20.80 17.66 2.84
N TRP A 474 -20.10 17.19 1.80
CA TRP A 474 -18.77 17.71 1.48
C TRP A 474 -18.81 19.19 1.12
N GLU A 475 -19.83 19.65 0.37
CA GLU A 475 -19.98 21.08 0.07
C GLU A 475 -20.13 21.91 1.34
N HIS A 476 -20.90 21.43 2.32
CA HIS A 476 -21.04 22.12 3.61
C HIS A 476 -19.71 22.15 4.37
N LEU A 477 -19.00 21.02 4.46
CA LEU A 477 -17.70 20.92 5.14
C LEU A 477 -16.61 21.76 4.49
N GLN A 478 -16.64 21.92 3.16
CA GLN A 478 -15.71 22.78 2.42
C GLN A 478 -15.89 24.26 2.76
N ASN A 479 -17.11 24.68 3.13
CA ASN A 479 -17.38 26.06 3.53
C ASN A 479 -17.00 26.36 4.99
N ILE A 480 -16.50 25.37 5.74
CA ILE A 480 -15.97 25.56 7.08
C ILE A 480 -14.55 26.14 6.95
N ASP A 481 -14.42 27.45 7.09
CA ASP A 481 -13.11 28.11 7.15
C ASP A 481 -12.39 27.72 8.46
N LEU A 482 -11.35 26.91 8.31
CA LEU A 482 -10.44 26.52 9.39
C LEU A 482 -9.07 27.18 9.27
N THR A 483 -8.86 28.05 8.27
CA THR A 483 -7.53 28.57 7.96
C THR A 483 -7.00 29.43 9.09
N SER A 484 -7.77 30.39 9.58
CA SER A 484 -7.37 31.23 10.71
C SER A 484 -7.20 30.44 12.01
N LEU A 485 -8.03 29.42 12.21
CA LEU A 485 -8.03 28.61 13.42
C LEU A 485 -6.77 27.71 13.48
N LEU A 486 -6.53 26.92 12.44
CA LEU A 486 -5.45 25.93 12.44
C LEU A 486 -4.06 26.57 12.25
N THR A 487 -3.97 27.72 11.60
CA THR A 487 -2.70 28.47 11.50
C THR A 487 -2.34 29.20 12.79
N SER A 488 -3.29 29.36 13.72
CA SER A 488 -3.03 29.95 15.05
C SER A 488 -2.45 28.97 16.07
N ILE A 489 -2.34 27.68 15.71
CA ILE A 489 -1.74 26.66 16.58
C ILE A 489 -0.24 26.95 16.74
N ASP A 490 0.15 27.28 17.97
CA ASP A 490 1.55 27.47 18.33
C ASP A 490 2.24 26.12 18.56
N TRP A 491 2.89 25.59 17.51
CA TRP A 491 3.63 24.32 17.58
C TRP A 491 4.84 24.35 18.51
N ASP A 492 5.16 25.47 19.16
CA ASP A 492 6.17 25.52 20.22
C ASP A 492 5.54 25.39 21.63
N ASP A 493 4.20 25.40 21.76
CA ASP A 493 3.51 25.17 23.04
C ASP A 493 3.56 23.69 23.44
N PHE A 494 4.31 23.41 24.51
CA PHE A 494 4.44 22.06 25.09
C PHE A 494 3.09 21.45 25.52
N LYS A 495 2.07 22.26 25.83
CA LYS A 495 0.74 21.75 26.20
C LYS A 495 0.05 21.02 25.04
N LEU A 496 0.41 21.35 23.79
CA LEU A 496 -0.11 20.64 22.63
C LEU A 496 0.23 19.15 22.68
N ARG A 497 1.31 18.74 23.35
CA ARG A 497 1.68 17.32 23.50
C ARG A 497 0.60 16.50 24.21
N GLU A 498 -0.20 17.13 25.06
CA GLU A 498 -1.23 16.46 25.85
C GLU A 498 -2.63 16.60 25.24
N TRP A 499 -2.77 17.32 24.12
CA TRP A 499 -4.06 17.53 23.48
C TRP A 499 -4.66 16.21 23.02
N THR A 500 -5.89 15.98 23.46
CA THR A 500 -6.72 14.85 23.09
C THR A 500 -7.69 15.23 21.98
N ARG A 501 -8.44 14.25 21.48
CA ARG A 501 -9.56 14.47 20.57
C ARG A 501 -10.56 15.52 21.11
N ALA A 502 -10.83 15.50 22.41
CA ALA A 502 -11.78 16.42 23.04
C ALA A 502 -11.29 17.87 23.01
N ASP A 503 -9.96 18.09 23.13
CA ASP A 503 -9.36 19.41 23.05
C ASP A 503 -9.45 19.98 21.63
N VAL A 504 -9.17 19.15 20.62
CA VAL A 504 -9.35 19.54 19.21
C VAL A 504 -10.81 19.82 18.89
N GLU A 505 -11.74 18.99 19.36
CA GLU A 505 -13.18 19.23 19.20
C GLU A 505 -13.58 20.58 19.80
N LYS A 506 -13.14 20.86 21.03
CA LYS A 506 -13.42 22.13 21.70
C LYS A 506 -12.86 23.31 20.89
N HIS A 507 -11.62 23.21 20.45
CA HIS A 507 -10.96 24.25 19.65
C HIS A 507 -11.72 24.53 18.34
N LEU A 508 -12.19 23.48 17.66
CA LEU A 508 -13.01 23.60 16.45
C LEU A 508 -14.37 24.26 16.72
N ARG A 509 -15.05 23.89 17.81
CA ARG A 509 -16.37 24.45 18.16
C ARG A 509 -16.29 25.90 18.63
N ASP A 510 -15.27 26.24 19.40
CA ASP A 510 -15.06 27.61 19.90
C ASP A 510 -14.67 28.57 18.75
N GLY A 511 -13.94 28.06 17.75
CA GLY A 511 -13.46 28.82 16.61
C GLY A 511 -14.41 28.89 15.41
N ASN A 512 -15.40 27.99 15.30
CA ASN A 512 -16.27 27.91 14.12
C ASN A 512 -17.74 27.57 14.44
N GLY A 513 -18.59 28.61 14.45
CA GLY A 513 -20.03 28.48 14.70
C GLY A 513 -20.80 27.67 13.66
N ASN A 514 -20.26 27.45 12.46
CA ASN A 514 -20.95 26.72 11.39
C ASN A 514 -20.91 25.20 11.62
N LEU A 515 -19.91 24.67 12.34
CA LEU A 515 -19.84 23.25 12.68
C LEU A 515 -21.03 22.79 13.54
N ALA A 516 -21.64 23.71 14.30
CA ALA A 516 -22.83 23.45 15.10
C ALA A 516 -24.10 23.21 14.24
N SER A 517 -24.09 23.62 12.97
CA SER A 517 -25.21 23.45 12.04
C SER A 517 -25.17 22.14 11.23
N THR A 518 -24.06 21.42 11.30
CA THR A 518 -23.85 20.13 10.64
C THR A 518 -24.58 18.99 11.36
N HIS A 519 -25.08 18.00 10.62
CA HIS A 519 -25.60 16.77 11.23
C HIS A 519 -24.55 16.12 12.15
N TYR A 520 -24.99 15.63 13.32
CA TYR A 520 -24.09 15.15 14.38
C TYR A 520 -23.06 14.13 13.87
N ASP A 521 -23.51 13.09 13.16
CA ASP A 521 -22.60 12.04 12.66
C ASP A 521 -21.55 12.54 11.67
N ILE A 522 -21.91 13.54 10.84
CA ILE A 522 -21.00 14.17 9.88
C ILE A 522 -19.99 15.03 10.64
N ALA A 523 -20.45 15.80 11.64
CA ALA A 523 -19.58 16.62 12.48
C ALA A 523 -18.58 15.77 13.25
N VAL A 524 -19.01 14.65 13.84
CA VAL A 524 -18.14 13.69 14.55
C VAL A 524 -17.08 13.14 13.60
N SER A 525 -17.49 12.65 12.42
CA SER A 525 -16.56 12.10 11.42
C SER A 525 -15.54 13.14 10.94
N TYR A 526 -15.96 14.39 10.79
CA TYR A 526 -15.09 15.50 10.41
C TYR A 526 -14.08 15.84 11.52
N ILE A 527 -14.53 15.93 12.77
CA ILE A 527 -13.66 16.14 13.94
C ILE A 527 -12.64 15.01 14.06
N ASP A 528 -13.06 13.76 13.86
CA ASP A 528 -12.16 12.59 13.87
C ASP A 528 -11.09 12.71 12.79
N GLY A 529 -11.48 13.12 11.58
CA GLY A 529 -10.55 13.35 10.47
C GLY A 529 -9.54 14.47 10.76
N VAL A 530 -9.99 15.58 11.33
CA VAL A 530 -9.11 16.69 11.75
C VAL A 530 -8.16 16.24 12.86
N TYR A 531 -8.67 15.55 13.88
CA TYR A 531 -7.87 15.04 14.99
C TYR A 531 -6.82 14.03 14.52
N GLU A 532 -7.17 13.12 13.61
CA GLU A 532 -6.22 12.15 13.04
C GLU A 532 -5.05 12.85 12.33
N LEU A 533 -5.33 13.90 11.56
CA LEU A 533 -4.30 14.68 10.88
C LEU A 533 -3.45 15.47 11.88
N PHE A 534 -4.11 16.11 12.85
CA PHE A 534 -3.46 16.86 13.93
C PHE A 534 -2.55 15.97 14.78
N ASP A 535 -3.00 14.78 15.18
CA ASP A 535 -2.26 13.90 16.08
C ASP A 535 -0.95 13.42 15.45
N ARG A 536 -0.96 13.09 14.15
CA ARG A 536 0.27 12.74 13.42
C ARG A 536 1.21 13.94 13.28
N MET A 537 0.66 15.12 12.97
CA MET A 537 1.46 16.35 12.93
C MET A 537 2.05 16.67 14.30
N ARG A 538 1.29 16.48 15.38
CA ARG A 538 1.73 16.63 16.77
C ARG A 538 2.91 15.70 17.09
N HIS A 539 2.87 14.44 16.67
CA HIS A 539 4.01 13.53 16.85
C HIS A 539 5.24 13.97 16.04
N MET A 540 5.06 14.31 14.76
CA MET A 540 6.15 14.81 13.90
C MET A 540 6.80 16.09 14.44
N MET A 541 6.02 16.97 15.06
CA MET A 541 6.49 18.28 15.52
C MET A 541 7.01 18.29 16.94
N LEU A 542 6.36 17.56 17.84
CA LEU A 542 6.60 17.70 19.28
C LEU A 542 7.25 16.49 19.90
N VAL A 543 7.11 15.30 19.32
CA VAL A 543 7.63 14.06 19.89
C VAL A 543 8.93 13.67 19.22
N ASP A 544 8.98 13.79 17.89
CA ASP A 544 10.14 13.38 17.10
C ASP A 544 11.00 14.57 16.68
N ASN A 545 12.12 14.78 17.38
CA ASN A 545 13.03 15.89 17.12
C ASN A 545 13.61 15.86 15.70
N GLN A 546 13.83 14.68 15.10
CA GLN A 546 14.41 14.62 13.75
C GLN A 546 13.39 15.08 12.70
N PHE A 547 12.13 14.68 12.83
CA PHE A 547 11.06 15.17 11.96
C PHE A 547 10.86 16.68 12.09
N ARG A 548 10.86 17.19 13.32
CA ARG A 548 10.78 18.63 13.57
C ARG A 548 11.88 19.40 12.84
N GLU A 549 13.14 18.99 12.97
CA GLU A 549 14.26 19.64 12.27
C GLU A 549 14.09 19.56 10.75
N MET A 550 13.68 18.41 10.21
CA MET A 550 13.44 18.26 8.77
C MET A 550 12.31 19.18 8.26
N LEU A 551 11.24 19.40 9.05
CA LEU A 551 10.16 20.34 8.72
C LEU A 551 10.63 21.78 8.79
N ILE A 552 11.29 22.16 9.89
CA ILE A 552 11.78 23.52 10.12
C ILE A 552 12.75 23.98 9.03
N HIS A 553 13.63 23.07 8.57
CA HIS A 553 14.60 23.34 7.51
C HIS A 553 14.04 23.16 6.09
N GLY A 554 12.78 22.76 5.94
CA GLY A 554 12.15 22.57 4.63
C GLY A 554 12.71 21.40 3.84
N ASN A 555 13.28 20.39 4.52
CA ASN A 555 13.71 19.13 3.91
C ASN A 555 12.51 18.23 3.57
N ILE A 556 11.42 18.39 4.32
CA ILE A 556 10.13 17.75 4.09
C ILE A 556 9.02 18.79 4.19
N MET A 557 7.89 18.51 3.54
CA MET A 557 6.67 19.33 3.63
C MET A 557 5.46 18.41 3.72
N VAL A 558 4.62 18.63 4.73
CA VAL A 558 3.42 17.82 4.96
C VAL A 558 2.19 18.52 4.35
N MET A 559 1.44 17.78 3.56
CA MET A 559 0.15 18.18 3.04
C MET A 559 -0.94 17.37 3.75
N ASN A 560 -1.74 18.05 4.57
CA ASN A 560 -2.82 17.42 5.34
C ASN A 560 -4.10 17.40 4.51
N LEU A 561 -4.58 16.19 4.21
CA LEU A 561 -5.66 15.95 3.25
C LEU A 561 -6.79 15.15 3.92
N MET A 562 -8.01 15.69 3.86
CA MET A 562 -9.20 14.87 4.05
C MET A 562 -9.66 14.34 2.69
N VAL A 563 -9.83 13.02 2.62
CA VAL A 563 -10.21 12.30 1.42
C VAL A 563 -11.49 11.50 1.66
N ASP A 564 -12.25 11.25 0.60
CA ASP A 564 -13.42 10.37 0.68
C ASP A 564 -13.05 8.88 0.67
N ALA A 565 -14.08 8.01 0.68
CA ALA A 565 -13.92 6.56 0.67
C ALA A 565 -13.08 6.05 -0.53
N ASP A 566 -13.18 6.71 -1.69
CA ASP A 566 -12.44 6.40 -2.92
C ASP A 566 -11.07 7.09 -2.99
N ARG A 567 -10.65 7.75 -1.90
CA ARG A 567 -9.37 8.45 -1.75
C ARG A 567 -9.24 9.71 -2.60
N ARG A 568 -10.35 10.28 -3.07
CA ARG A 568 -10.38 11.59 -3.74
C ARG A 568 -10.17 12.68 -2.69
N ALA A 569 -9.23 13.59 -2.94
CA ALA A 569 -9.04 14.76 -2.07
C ALA A 569 -10.27 15.65 -2.10
N ARG A 570 -10.73 16.06 -0.91
CA ARG A 570 -11.90 16.92 -0.73
C ARG A 570 -11.56 18.22 -0.02
N ILE A 571 -10.67 18.18 0.98
CA ILE A 571 -10.25 19.35 1.77
C ILE A 571 -8.75 19.26 2.05
N LEU A 572 -8.07 20.40 1.93
CA LEU A 572 -6.70 20.65 2.38
C LEU A 572 -6.75 21.40 3.72
N LEU A 573 -6.03 20.92 4.73
CA LEU A 573 -5.95 21.55 6.04
C LEU A 573 -4.62 22.29 6.25
N PRO A 574 -4.62 23.58 6.62
CA PRO A 574 -3.42 24.37 6.85
C PRO A 574 -2.79 24.12 8.24
N LEU A 575 -2.60 22.85 8.59
CA LEU A 575 -1.73 22.45 9.71
C LEU A 575 -0.27 22.59 9.25
N THR A 576 0.25 23.81 9.37
CA THR A 576 1.57 24.22 8.83
C THR A 576 2.47 24.75 9.94
N VAL A 577 3.79 24.71 9.71
CA VAL A 577 4.89 24.87 10.69
C VAL A 577 5.81 26.02 10.28
#